data_AF-A0A3P9NIZ3-F1
#
_entry.id   AF-A0A3P9NIZ3-F1
#
_cell.length_a   1.000
_cell.length_b   1.000
_cell.length_c   1.000
_cell.angle_alpha   90.00
_cell.angle_beta   90.00
_cell.angle_gamma   90.00
#
_symmetry.space_group_name_H-M   'P 1'
#
loop_
_entity.id
_entity.type
_entity.pdbx_description
1 polymer ?
#
loop_
_entity_poly.entity_id
_entity_poly.type
_entity_poly.pdbx_seq_one_letter_code
_entity_poly.pdbx_strand_id
1 'polypeptide(L)'
;IWLGLLCTVLLAGNIEQVVHCENKEHFFPCSLLEQGKRKTPGLIDKPGGHVNQHDLLAAENNRIQSQHDVLFVENQQLDFLLKNLTENNKQLQQSCRSLTAERDELGSILRSETNKRDQLLANYSFLERTFNDLQSDHNNLTAVIGQVNSKYKDLQREKEGLQTLFSLETKRDQSESNCSSLSIEKDQLQESFDVLNKSKLLQASYNHLTKEKEDLQARCKNLTNSTNLLKMNDKMTEKPTEPNLSTYLSTLCFLISAKQEFVGGIVNNGQDAWIGLTDSLTEGVWMWVDGTPVNPM
;
A
#
# COMPACT_ATOMS: atom_id res chain seq x y z
N ILE A 1 -7.92 50.02 -7.60
CA ILE A 1 -7.10 51.20 -7.99
C ILE A 1 -7.91 52.18 -8.85
N TRP A 2 -8.57 51.73 -9.92
CA TRP A 2 -9.32 52.60 -10.84
C TRP A 2 -10.58 53.28 -10.26
N LEU A 3 -11.30 52.62 -9.32
CA LEU A 3 -12.52 53.21 -8.72
C LEU A 3 -12.24 54.41 -7.80
N GLY A 4 -11.07 54.42 -7.12
CA GLY A 4 -10.68 55.50 -6.22
C GLY A 4 -10.34 56.79 -6.98
N LEU A 5 -9.66 56.65 -8.11
CA LEU A 5 -9.30 57.77 -8.99
C LEU A 5 -10.55 58.45 -9.61
N LEU A 6 -11.57 57.67 -9.95
CA LEU A 6 -12.82 58.20 -10.48
C LEU A 6 -13.56 59.06 -9.43
N CYS A 7 -13.55 58.62 -8.17
CA CYS A 7 -14.21 59.33 -7.07
C CYS A 7 -13.51 60.66 -6.73
N THR A 8 -12.16 60.70 -6.80
CA THR A 8 -11.40 61.94 -6.58
C THR A 8 -11.59 62.97 -7.69
N VAL A 9 -11.73 62.53 -8.96
CA VAL A 9 -11.95 63.44 -10.10
C VAL A 9 -13.35 64.06 -10.05
N LEU A 10 -14.37 63.29 -9.66
CA LEU A 10 -15.74 63.79 -9.49
C LEU A 10 -15.87 64.80 -8.33
N LEU A 11 -15.18 64.56 -7.22
CA LEU A 11 -15.13 65.51 -6.09
C LEU A 11 -14.43 66.81 -6.48
N ALA A 12 -13.32 66.74 -7.23
CA ALA A 12 -12.60 67.93 -7.70
C ALA A 12 -13.45 68.78 -8.68
N GLY A 13 -14.17 68.14 -9.61
CA GLY A 13 -15.04 68.84 -10.56
C GLY A 13 -16.23 69.55 -9.91
N ASN A 14 -16.82 68.96 -8.86
CA ASN A 14 -17.92 69.58 -8.12
C ASN A 14 -17.47 70.80 -7.28
N ILE A 15 -16.25 70.77 -6.73
CA ILE A 15 -15.68 71.89 -5.98
C ILE A 15 -15.38 73.07 -6.93
N GLU A 16 -14.92 72.80 -8.14
CA GLU A 16 -14.62 73.84 -9.15
C GLU A 16 -15.90 74.53 -9.68
N GLN A 17 -17.01 73.80 -9.81
CA GLN A 17 -18.31 74.39 -10.18
C GLN A 17 -18.92 75.24 -9.07
N VAL A 18 -18.77 74.86 -7.80
CA VAL A 18 -19.29 75.63 -6.66
C VAL A 18 -18.56 76.97 -6.51
N VAL A 19 -17.24 77.01 -6.69
CA VAL A 19 -16.44 78.25 -6.63
C VAL A 19 -16.69 79.15 -7.85
N HIS A 20 -17.04 78.59 -9.02
CA HIS A 20 -17.35 79.39 -10.21
C HIS A 20 -18.75 80.03 -10.17
N CYS A 21 -19.69 79.43 -9.44
CA CYS A 21 -21.05 79.99 -9.26
C CYS A 21 -21.09 81.16 -8.28
N GLU A 22 -20.23 81.19 -7.26
CA GLU A 22 -20.19 82.26 -6.25
C GLU A 22 -19.67 83.60 -6.82
N ASN A 23 -18.96 83.57 -7.96
CA ASN A 23 -18.40 84.77 -8.61
C ASN A 23 -19.29 85.41 -9.69
N LYS A 24 -20.50 84.89 -9.96
CA LYS A 24 -21.37 85.39 -11.05
C LYS A 24 -22.67 86.07 -10.63
N GLU A 25 -22.97 86.23 -9.34
CA GLU A 25 -24.14 87.00 -8.89
C GLU A 25 -23.79 88.44 -8.52
N HIS A 26 -23.45 89.26 -9.52
CA HIS A 26 -23.48 90.72 -9.39
C HIS A 26 -23.73 91.37 -10.75
N PHE A 27 -24.94 91.21 -11.30
CA PHE A 27 -25.47 92.14 -12.29
C PHE A 27 -26.99 91.96 -12.44
N PHE A 28 -27.78 92.82 -11.80
CA PHE A 28 -29.13 93.13 -12.27
C PHE A 28 -29.20 94.62 -12.62
N PRO A 29 -29.60 94.97 -13.86
CA PRO A 29 -29.73 96.34 -14.30
C PRO A 29 -31.06 96.92 -13.80
N CYS A 30 -31.01 97.98 -13.01
CA CYS A 30 -32.17 98.85 -12.79
C CYS A 30 -32.25 99.85 -13.96
N SER A 31 -33.12 99.55 -14.93
CA SER A 31 -33.68 100.52 -15.85
C SER A 31 -34.97 101.11 -15.26
N LEU A 32 -35.22 102.39 -15.57
CA LEU A 32 -36.33 103.26 -15.16
C LEU A 32 -36.28 103.87 -13.74
N LEU A 33 -35.62 105.03 -13.65
CA LEU A 33 -36.36 106.29 -13.48
C LEU A 33 -35.48 107.44 -13.95
N GLU A 34 -35.76 107.85 -15.18
CA GLU A 34 -35.30 109.10 -15.74
C GLU A 34 -35.89 110.30 -14.99
N GLN A 35 -35.14 111.39 -15.02
CA GLN A 35 -35.62 112.78 -14.96
C GLN A 35 -36.19 113.30 -13.63
N GLY A 36 -35.33 114.03 -12.91
CA GLY A 36 -35.74 114.88 -11.79
C GLY A 36 -34.69 115.89 -11.32
N LYS A 37 -33.75 116.33 -12.17
CA LYS A 37 -32.89 117.49 -11.83
C LYS A 37 -33.76 118.76 -11.85
N ARG A 38 -34.40 119.08 -10.73
CA ARG A 38 -35.02 120.40 -10.53
C ARG A 38 -33.92 121.45 -10.46
N LYS A 39 -33.89 122.30 -11.49
CA LYS A 39 -33.30 123.64 -11.49
C LYS A 39 -33.73 124.35 -10.20
N THR A 40 -32.76 124.76 -9.39
CA THR A 40 -32.93 125.89 -8.47
C THR A 40 -33.25 127.14 -9.29
N PRO A 41 -34.36 127.85 -9.06
CA PRO A 41 -34.56 129.15 -9.66
C PRO A 41 -33.53 130.11 -9.07
N GLY A 42 -32.61 130.58 -9.91
CA GLY A 42 -31.74 131.68 -9.59
C GLY A 42 -32.56 132.90 -9.21
N LEU A 43 -32.06 133.64 -8.22
CA LEU A 43 -32.55 134.94 -7.81
C LEU A 43 -32.85 135.81 -9.05
N ILE A 44 -34.14 136.10 -9.23
CA ILE A 44 -34.57 137.19 -10.11
C ILE A 44 -34.39 138.47 -9.30
N ASP A 45 -33.30 139.16 -9.61
CA ASP A 45 -33.16 140.59 -9.40
C ASP A 45 -34.29 141.29 -10.19
N LYS A 46 -35.13 142.11 -9.54
CA LYS A 46 -35.79 143.27 -10.18
C LYS A 46 -36.52 144.20 -9.18
N PRO A 47 -36.71 145.48 -9.57
CA PRO A 47 -36.91 146.63 -8.70
C PRO A 47 -38.36 146.81 -8.25
N GLY A 48 -38.53 147.63 -7.20
CA GLY A 48 -39.74 148.36 -6.81
C GLY A 48 -41.10 147.86 -7.34
N GLY A 49 -41.81 147.10 -6.51
CA GLY A 49 -43.24 146.83 -6.62
C GLY A 49 -43.69 146.04 -5.38
N HIS A 50 -44.72 146.51 -4.67
CA HIS A 50 -45.23 145.86 -3.46
C HIS A 50 -45.88 144.51 -3.84
N VAL A 51 -45.10 143.42 -3.81
CA VAL A 51 -45.63 142.05 -3.94
C VAL A 51 -46.30 141.70 -2.61
N ASN A 52 -47.59 141.35 -2.65
CA ASN A 52 -48.34 140.98 -1.46
C ASN A 52 -47.75 139.71 -0.83
N GLN A 53 -47.27 139.81 0.41
CA GLN A 53 -46.70 138.71 1.20
C GLN A 53 -47.61 137.46 1.26
N HIS A 54 -48.92 137.67 1.11
CA HIS A 54 -49.93 136.62 1.02
C HIS A 54 -49.75 135.69 -0.20
N ASP A 55 -49.39 136.23 -1.36
CA ASP A 55 -49.23 135.44 -2.60
C ASP A 55 -47.95 134.59 -2.57
N LEU A 56 -46.89 135.10 -1.92
CA LEU A 56 -45.65 134.35 -1.69
C LEU A 56 -45.87 133.18 -0.70
N LEU A 57 -46.63 133.42 0.38
CA LEU A 57 -46.99 132.38 1.34
C LEU A 57 -47.89 131.30 0.71
N ALA A 58 -48.82 131.69 -0.17
CA ALA A 58 -49.67 130.75 -0.90
C ALA A 58 -48.85 129.85 -1.84
N ALA A 59 -47.88 130.42 -2.56
CA ALA A 59 -46.97 129.65 -3.42
C ALA A 59 -46.11 128.66 -2.62
N GLU A 60 -45.61 129.08 -1.47
CA GLU A 60 -44.80 128.24 -0.58
C GLU A 60 -45.64 127.11 0.06
N ASN A 61 -46.88 127.38 0.47
CA ASN A 61 -47.80 126.35 0.95
C ASN A 61 -48.11 125.31 -0.14
N ASN A 62 -48.36 125.74 -1.38
CA ASN A 62 -48.56 124.81 -2.49
C ASN A 62 -47.31 123.96 -2.77
N ARG A 63 -46.11 124.55 -2.65
CA ARG A 63 -44.84 123.83 -2.80
C ARG A 63 -44.66 122.78 -1.70
N ILE A 64 -44.93 123.15 -0.44
CA ILE A 64 -44.87 122.25 0.71
C ILE A 64 -45.89 121.13 0.58
N GLN A 65 -47.12 121.44 0.17
CA GLN A 65 -48.16 120.44 -0.05
C GLN A 65 -47.75 119.43 -1.13
N SER A 66 -47.24 119.91 -2.27
CA SER A 66 -46.72 119.03 -3.32
C SER A 66 -45.56 118.15 -2.85
N GLN A 67 -44.66 118.68 -2.01
CA GLN A 67 -43.58 117.88 -1.42
C GLN A 67 -44.11 116.83 -0.43
N HIS A 68 -45.10 117.18 0.37
CA HIS A 68 -45.77 116.27 1.30
C HIS A 68 -46.45 115.13 0.55
N ASP A 69 -47.18 115.42 -0.54
CA ASP A 69 -47.87 114.41 -1.34
C ASP A 69 -46.89 113.44 -2.02
N VAL A 70 -45.74 113.94 -2.50
CA VAL A 70 -44.67 113.08 -3.05
C VAL A 70 -44.08 112.18 -1.96
N LEU A 71 -43.72 112.74 -0.80
CA LEU A 71 -43.19 111.98 0.33
C LEU A 71 -44.19 110.95 0.86
N PHE A 72 -45.49 111.26 0.82
CA PHE A 72 -46.55 110.33 1.21
C PHE A 72 -46.58 109.10 0.30
N VAL A 73 -46.48 109.30 -1.03
CA VAL A 73 -46.42 108.19 -2.00
C VAL A 73 -45.14 107.38 -1.83
N GLU A 74 -43.98 108.02 -1.65
CA GLU A 74 -42.71 107.33 -1.40
C GLU A 74 -42.78 106.47 -0.13
N ASN A 75 -43.37 106.98 0.95
CA ASN A 75 -43.54 106.20 2.18
C ASN A 75 -44.44 104.96 1.97
N GLN A 76 -45.53 105.08 1.20
CA GLN A 76 -46.36 103.92 0.87
C GLN A 76 -45.62 102.88 0.04
N GLN A 77 -44.76 103.31 -0.89
CA GLN A 77 -43.93 102.42 -1.69
C GLN A 77 -42.87 101.72 -0.82
N LEU A 78 -42.21 102.46 0.10
CA LEU A 78 -41.28 101.88 1.07
C LEU A 78 -41.96 100.83 1.94
N ASP A 79 -43.18 101.11 2.44
CA ASP A 79 -43.94 100.15 3.24
C ASP A 79 -44.27 98.88 2.45
N PHE A 80 -44.60 99.01 1.16
CA PHE A 80 -44.83 97.86 0.28
C PHE A 80 -43.55 97.03 0.10
N LEU A 81 -42.42 97.67 -0.17
CA LEU A 81 -41.13 96.99 -0.33
C LEU A 81 -40.70 96.28 0.97
N LEU A 82 -40.88 96.93 2.13
CA LEU A 82 -40.55 96.35 3.42
C LEU A 82 -41.37 95.08 3.71
N LYS A 83 -42.68 95.11 3.40
CA LYS A 83 -43.55 93.93 3.52
C LYS A 83 -43.09 92.78 2.64
N ASN A 84 -42.76 93.08 1.38
CA ASN A 84 -42.28 92.06 0.44
C ASN A 84 -40.94 91.45 0.89
N LEU A 85 -39.96 92.28 1.27
CA LEU A 85 -38.68 91.81 1.80
C LEU A 85 -38.84 90.97 3.07
N THR A 86 -39.75 91.34 3.96
CA THR A 86 -40.06 90.57 5.17
C THR A 86 -40.60 89.19 4.83
N GLU A 87 -41.49 89.10 3.83
CA GLU A 87 -42.05 87.83 3.41
C GLU A 87 -41.03 86.93 2.71
N ASN A 88 -40.20 87.52 1.83
CA ASN A 88 -39.09 86.80 1.20
C ASN A 88 -38.09 86.27 2.24
N ASN A 89 -37.78 87.05 3.27
CA ASN A 89 -36.90 86.61 4.35
C ASN A 89 -37.48 85.43 5.15
N LYS A 90 -38.80 85.42 5.41
CA LYS A 90 -39.46 84.26 6.06
C LYS A 90 -39.39 83.02 5.18
N GLN A 91 -39.66 83.15 3.88
CA GLN A 91 -39.59 82.03 2.94
C GLN A 91 -38.16 81.47 2.86
N LEU A 92 -37.16 82.35 2.77
CA LEU A 92 -35.76 81.96 2.78
C LEU A 92 -35.39 81.24 4.09
N GLN A 93 -35.81 81.78 5.23
CA GLN A 93 -35.58 81.16 6.53
C GLN A 93 -36.20 79.76 6.62
N GLN A 94 -37.41 79.57 6.07
CA GLN A 94 -38.06 78.26 6.02
C GLN A 94 -37.30 77.29 5.12
N SER A 95 -36.83 77.74 3.95
CA SER A 95 -36.00 76.95 3.05
C SER A 95 -34.70 76.50 3.72
N CYS A 96 -33.98 77.41 4.41
CA CYS A 96 -32.78 77.07 5.15
C CYS A 96 -33.04 76.02 6.25
N ARG A 97 -34.17 76.10 6.96
CA ARG A 97 -34.56 75.09 7.96
C ARG A 97 -34.82 73.72 7.32
N SER A 98 -35.49 73.69 6.16
CA SER A 98 -35.72 72.45 5.42
C SER A 98 -34.41 71.80 4.99
N LEU A 99 -33.53 72.57 4.34
CA LEU A 99 -32.22 72.09 3.89
C LEU A 99 -31.35 71.59 5.06
N THR A 100 -31.44 72.23 6.22
CA THR A 100 -30.74 71.81 7.44
C THR A 100 -31.19 70.43 7.89
N ALA A 101 -32.50 70.17 7.88
CA ALA A 101 -33.08 68.88 8.25
C ALA A 101 -32.72 67.77 7.26
N GLU A 102 -32.83 68.03 5.96
CA GLU A 102 -32.42 67.08 4.91
C GLU A 102 -30.93 66.73 5.02
N ARG A 103 -30.08 67.73 5.29
CA ARG A 103 -28.64 67.54 5.51
C ARG A 103 -28.36 66.66 6.74
N ASP A 104 -29.14 66.80 7.81
CA ASP A 104 -28.98 65.95 9.00
C ASP A 104 -29.44 64.51 8.77
N GLU A 105 -30.53 64.33 8.02
CA GLU A 105 -31.04 63.01 7.61
C GLU A 105 -30.04 62.28 6.72
N LEU A 106 -29.52 62.95 5.68
CA LEU A 106 -28.46 62.41 4.83
C LEU A 106 -27.20 62.06 5.64
N GLY A 107 -26.85 62.88 6.63
CA GLY A 107 -25.76 62.58 7.55
C GLY A 107 -25.99 61.30 8.35
N SER A 108 -27.23 61.02 8.76
CA SER A 108 -27.60 59.78 9.44
C SER A 108 -27.48 58.56 8.53
N ILE A 109 -27.99 58.67 7.30
CA ILE A 109 -27.91 57.62 6.28
C ILE A 109 -26.44 57.29 5.97
N LEU A 110 -25.60 58.31 5.77
CA LEU A 110 -24.18 58.14 5.47
C LEU A 110 -23.42 57.40 6.60
N ARG A 111 -23.72 57.72 7.87
CA ARG A 111 -23.15 57.01 9.02
C ARG A 111 -23.59 55.54 9.04
N SER A 112 -24.88 55.28 8.81
CA SER A 112 -25.42 53.92 8.73
C SER A 112 -24.75 53.10 7.62
N GLU A 113 -24.67 53.63 6.40
CA GLU A 113 -24.02 52.96 5.28
C GLU A 113 -22.51 52.76 5.52
N THR A 114 -21.87 53.68 6.24
CA THR A 114 -20.48 53.51 6.63
C THR A 114 -20.28 52.35 7.59
N ASN A 115 -21.14 52.21 8.60
CA ASN A 115 -21.10 51.08 9.51
C ASN A 115 -21.32 49.74 8.78
N LYS A 116 -22.26 49.67 7.82
CA LYS A 116 -22.47 48.47 7.00
C LYS A 116 -21.24 48.11 6.19
N ARG A 117 -20.58 49.11 5.59
CA ARG A 117 -19.34 48.92 4.82
C ARG A 117 -18.23 48.35 5.71
N ASP A 118 -18.06 48.88 6.91
CA ASP A 118 -17.00 48.46 7.82
C ASP A 118 -17.25 47.04 8.34
N GLN A 119 -18.51 46.69 8.64
CA GLN A 119 -18.89 45.30 8.97
C GLN A 119 -18.61 44.34 7.83
N LEU A 120 -18.96 44.71 6.59
CA LEU A 120 -18.69 43.88 5.42
C LEU A 120 -17.18 43.70 5.19
N LEU A 121 -16.40 44.77 5.38
CA LEU A 121 -14.94 44.72 5.29
C LEU A 121 -14.34 43.77 6.33
N ALA A 122 -14.82 43.82 7.58
CA ALA A 122 -14.39 42.92 8.63
C ALA A 122 -14.71 41.46 8.28
N ASN A 123 -15.94 41.18 7.82
CA ASN A 123 -16.36 39.86 7.38
C ASN A 123 -15.51 39.33 6.21
N TYR A 124 -15.20 40.20 5.24
CA TYR A 124 -14.33 39.84 4.12
C TYR A 124 -12.93 39.46 4.59
N SER A 125 -12.32 40.26 5.49
CA SER A 125 -11.00 39.95 6.04
C SER A 125 -10.98 38.66 6.87
N PHE A 126 -12.08 38.35 7.55
CA PHE A 126 -12.24 37.09 8.27
C PHE A 126 -12.32 35.92 7.28
N LEU A 127 -13.14 36.05 6.23
CA LEU A 127 -13.28 35.04 5.19
C LEU A 127 -11.94 34.76 4.49
N GLU A 128 -11.16 35.81 4.20
CA GLU A 128 -9.81 35.69 3.63
C GLU A 128 -8.87 34.86 4.52
N ARG A 129 -8.88 35.08 5.84
CA ARG A 129 -8.11 34.24 6.78
C ARG A 129 -8.57 32.78 6.75
N THR A 130 -9.88 32.54 6.83
CA THR A 130 -10.41 31.17 6.78
C THR A 130 -10.09 30.45 5.48
N PHE A 131 -10.02 31.18 4.37
CA PHE A 131 -9.61 30.62 3.08
C PHE A 131 -8.14 30.22 3.08
N ASN A 132 -7.26 31.06 3.62
CA ASN A 132 -5.83 30.76 3.74
C ASN A 132 -5.59 29.57 4.67
N ASP A 133 -6.32 29.48 5.78
CA ASP A 133 -6.25 28.34 6.71
C ASP A 133 -6.69 27.04 6.01
N LEU A 134 -7.82 27.08 5.28
CA LEU A 134 -8.31 25.91 4.54
C LEU A 134 -7.33 25.49 3.41
N GLN A 135 -6.69 26.46 2.76
CA GLN A 135 -5.66 26.20 1.76
C GLN A 135 -4.43 25.51 2.37
N SER A 136 -4.01 25.92 3.57
CA SER A 136 -2.95 25.24 4.32
C SER A 136 -3.32 23.79 4.62
N ASP A 137 -4.53 23.56 5.14
CA ASP A 137 -5.03 22.21 5.45
C ASP A 137 -5.10 21.31 4.22
N HIS A 138 -5.52 21.86 3.08
CA HIS A 138 -5.54 21.13 1.81
C HIS A 138 -4.13 20.69 1.37
N ASN A 139 -3.14 21.56 1.50
CA ASN A 139 -1.74 21.23 1.17
C ASN A 139 -1.19 20.13 2.09
N ASN A 140 -1.49 20.23 3.39
CA ASN A 140 -1.11 19.21 4.37
C ASN A 140 -1.75 17.85 4.04
N LEU A 141 -3.05 17.84 3.73
CA LEU A 141 -3.76 16.61 3.36
C LEU A 141 -3.20 15.99 2.08
N THR A 142 -2.87 16.83 1.08
CA THR A 142 -2.23 16.38 -0.16
C THR A 142 -0.88 15.72 0.11
N ALA A 143 -0.08 16.27 1.03
CA ALA A 143 1.19 15.66 1.44
C ALA A 143 0.98 14.31 2.14
N VAL A 144 0.00 14.20 3.04
CA VAL A 144 -0.36 12.94 3.72
C VAL A 144 -0.82 11.88 2.72
N ILE A 145 -1.64 12.24 1.74
CA ILE A 145 -2.07 11.34 0.67
C ILE A 145 -0.85 10.81 -0.10
N GLY A 146 0.12 11.69 -0.41
CA GLY A 146 1.38 11.28 -1.03
C GLY A 146 2.16 10.24 -0.23
N GLN A 147 2.28 10.44 1.09
CA GLN A 147 2.96 9.50 2.00
C GLN A 147 2.24 8.16 2.11
N VAL A 148 0.91 8.16 2.22
CA VAL A 148 0.12 6.91 2.27
C VAL A 148 0.27 6.13 0.97
N ASN A 149 0.24 6.81 -0.17
CA ASN A 149 0.40 6.18 -1.47
C ASN A 149 1.79 5.55 -1.66
N SER A 150 2.85 6.17 -1.12
CA SER A 150 4.19 5.55 -1.15
C SER A 150 4.24 4.29 -0.30
N LYS A 151 3.72 4.34 0.94
CA LYS A 151 3.64 3.17 1.83
C LYS A 151 2.84 2.03 1.22
N TYR A 152 1.73 2.35 0.55
CA TYR A 152 0.92 1.35 -0.16
C TYR A 152 1.72 0.64 -1.27
N LYS A 153 2.48 1.40 -2.07
CA LYS A 153 3.35 0.83 -3.11
C LYS A 153 4.45 -0.04 -2.52
N ASP A 154 5.01 0.33 -1.38
CA ASP A 154 6.02 -0.47 -0.68
C ASP A 154 5.43 -1.80 -0.21
N LEU A 155 4.25 -1.75 0.42
CA LEU A 155 3.55 -2.94 0.91
C LEU A 155 3.13 -3.87 -0.24
N GLN A 156 2.74 -3.30 -1.39
CA GLN A 156 2.44 -4.07 -2.59
C GLN A 156 3.68 -4.83 -3.12
N ARG A 157 4.86 -4.19 -3.11
CA ARG A 157 6.11 -4.86 -3.48
C ARG A 157 6.49 -5.98 -2.52
N GLU A 158 6.31 -5.76 -1.21
CA GLU A 158 6.55 -6.79 -0.20
C GLU A 158 5.65 -8.01 -0.38
N LYS A 159 4.35 -7.78 -0.67
CA LYS A 159 3.39 -8.83 -0.99
C LYS A 159 3.83 -9.67 -2.19
N GLU A 160 4.24 -9.02 -3.28
CA GLU A 160 4.74 -9.70 -4.49
C GLU A 160 6.03 -10.51 -4.19
N GLY A 161 6.92 -9.97 -3.35
CA GLY A 161 8.10 -10.67 -2.85
C GLY A 161 7.77 -11.92 -2.05
N LEU A 162 6.85 -11.82 -1.09
CA LEU A 162 6.40 -12.96 -0.27
C LEU A 162 5.71 -14.04 -1.10
N GLN A 163 4.91 -13.65 -2.09
CA GLN A 163 4.27 -14.60 -3.00
C GLN A 163 5.30 -15.39 -3.83
N THR A 164 6.39 -14.74 -4.21
CA THR A 164 7.52 -15.40 -4.89
C THR A 164 8.22 -16.39 -3.97
N LEU A 165 8.49 -16.00 -2.71
CA LEU A 165 9.10 -16.90 -1.71
C LEU A 165 8.25 -18.14 -1.46
N PHE A 166 6.92 -17.98 -1.33
CA PHE A 166 6.02 -19.13 -1.16
C PHE A 166 6.09 -20.12 -2.34
N SER A 167 6.23 -19.61 -3.56
CA SER A 167 6.42 -20.45 -4.75
C SER A 167 7.78 -21.16 -4.76
N LEU A 168 8.81 -20.58 -4.15
CA LEU A 168 10.12 -21.23 -4.00
C LEU A 168 10.12 -22.31 -2.92
N GLU A 169 9.36 -22.11 -1.84
CA GLU A 169 9.16 -23.09 -0.76
C GLU A 169 8.69 -24.44 -1.33
N THR A 170 7.65 -24.42 -2.17
CA THR A 170 7.14 -25.65 -2.83
C THR A 170 8.18 -26.35 -3.72
N LYS A 171 9.03 -25.59 -4.42
CA LYS A 171 10.11 -26.17 -5.24
C LYS A 171 11.22 -26.79 -4.38
N ARG A 172 11.51 -26.19 -3.22
CA ARG A 172 12.47 -26.73 -2.26
C ARG A 172 11.96 -28.06 -1.70
N ASP A 173 10.71 -28.12 -1.24
CA ASP A 173 10.12 -29.34 -0.68
C ASP A 173 10.10 -30.48 -1.72
N GLN A 174 9.80 -30.16 -2.99
CA GLN A 174 9.90 -31.13 -4.09
C GLN A 174 11.34 -31.64 -4.28
N SER A 175 12.33 -30.74 -4.24
CA SER A 175 13.74 -31.13 -4.37
C SER A 175 14.21 -31.97 -3.18
N GLU A 176 13.75 -31.65 -1.98
CA GLU A 176 14.06 -32.40 -0.75
C GLU A 176 13.49 -33.82 -0.79
N SER A 177 12.25 -33.98 -1.27
CA SER A 177 11.67 -35.30 -1.53
C SER A 177 12.49 -36.09 -2.56
N ASN A 178 12.93 -35.43 -3.64
CA ASN A 178 13.76 -36.08 -4.66
C ASN A 178 15.12 -36.54 -4.11
N CYS A 179 15.79 -35.71 -3.30
CA CYS A 179 17.05 -36.08 -2.64
C CYS A 179 16.88 -37.26 -1.68
N SER A 180 15.76 -37.30 -0.95
CA SER A 180 15.44 -38.42 -0.05
C SER A 180 15.31 -39.73 -0.83
N SER A 181 14.58 -39.72 -1.95
CA SER A 181 14.45 -40.88 -2.84
C SER A 181 15.79 -41.32 -3.42
N LEU A 182 16.61 -40.39 -3.91
CA LEU A 182 17.95 -40.67 -4.42
C LEU A 182 18.88 -41.27 -3.36
N SER A 183 18.76 -40.82 -2.11
CA SER A 183 19.53 -41.41 -1.01
C SER A 183 19.16 -42.87 -0.79
N ILE A 184 17.86 -43.19 -0.82
CA ILE A 184 17.36 -44.56 -0.69
C ILE A 184 17.86 -45.43 -1.86
N GLU A 185 17.75 -44.96 -3.10
CA GLU A 185 18.25 -45.68 -4.28
C GLU A 185 19.76 -45.92 -4.19
N LYS A 186 20.53 -44.92 -3.74
CA LYS A 186 21.98 -45.05 -3.54
C LYS A 186 22.32 -46.11 -2.49
N ASP A 187 21.59 -46.14 -1.36
CA ASP A 187 21.80 -47.15 -0.33
C ASP A 187 21.45 -48.57 -0.83
N GLN A 188 20.37 -48.69 -1.62
CA GLN A 188 20.00 -49.95 -2.29
C GLN A 188 21.06 -50.41 -3.30
N LEU A 189 21.58 -49.49 -4.11
CA LEU A 189 22.65 -49.78 -5.06
C LEU A 189 23.93 -50.21 -4.36
N GLN A 190 24.28 -49.54 -3.25
CA GLN A 190 25.43 -49.90 -2.43
C GLN A 190 25.30 -51.34 -1.90
N GLU A 191 24.12 -51.70 -1.38
CA GLU A 191 23.86 -53.07 -0.91
C GLU A 191 23.98 -54.08 -2.06
N SER A 192 23.41 -53.79 -3.23
CA SER A 192 23.53 -54.66 -4.41
C SER A 192 24.98 -54.85 -4.85
N PHE A 193 25.79 -53.79 -4.77
CA PHE A 193 27.20 -53.82 -5.11
C PHE A 193 27.98 -54.70 -4.14
N ASP A 194 27.72 -54.58 -2.84
CA ASP A 194 28.36 -55.39 -1.81
C ASP A 194 28.01 -56.88 -1.96
N VAL A 195 26.75 -57.20 -2.29
CA VAL A 195 26.31 -58.56 -2.63
C VAL A 195 27.03 -59.10 -3.87
N LEU A 196 27.11 -58.30 -4.93
CA LEU A 196 27.81 -58.70 -6.17
C LEU A 196 29.30 -58.96 -5.91
N ASN A 197 29.95 -58.14 -5.08
CA ASN A 197 31.35 -58.31 -4.74
C ASN A 197 31.60 -59.61 -3.96
N LYS A 198 30.73 -59.95 -2.99
CA LYS A 198 30.75 -61.25 -2.29
C LYS A 198 30.56 -62.42 -3.25
N SER A 199 29.62 -62.31 -4.20
CA SER A 199 29.39 -63.32 -5.24
C SER A 199 30.63 -63.57 -6.10
N LYS A 200 31.32 -62.51 -6.56
CA LYS A 200 32.57 -62.65 -7.33
C LYS A 200 33.67 -63.37 -6.54
N LEU A 201 33.83 -63.05 -5.25
CA LEU A 201 34.79 -63.75 -4.39
C LEU A 201 34.45 -65.24 -4.25
N LEU A 202 33.18 -65.56 -4.04
CA LEU A 202 32.71 -66.94 -3.96
C LEU A 202 32.94 -67.69 -5.29
N GLN A 203 32.71 -67.03 -6.43
CA GLN A 203 32.96 -67.61 -7.75
C GLN A 203 34.45 -67.93 -7.96
N ALA A 204 35.36 -67.06 -7.54
CA ALA A 204 36.79 -67.33 -7.59
C ALA A 204 37.18 -68.55 -6.73
N SER A 205 36.63 -68.65 -5.51
CA SER A 205 36.81 -69.82 -4.64
C SER A 205 36.27 -71.11 -5.28
N TYR A 206 35.10 -71.05 -5.93
CA TYR A 206 34.50 -72.19 -6.60
C TYR A 206 35.35 -72.69 -7.78
N ASN A 207 35.87 -71.77 -8.60
CA ASN A 207 36.77 -72.10 -9.70
C ASN A 207 38.06 -72.78 -9.20
N HIS A 208 38.62 -72.31 -8.08
CA HIS A 208 39.76 -72.96 -7.43
C HIS A 208 39.44 -74.40 -7.01
N LEU A 209 38.33 -74.61 -6.30
CA LEU A 209 37.90 -75.94 -5.84
C LEU A 209 37.62 -76.90 -7.02
N THR A 210 37.07 -76.36 -8.11
CA THR A 210 36.82 -77.13 -9.33
C THR A 210 38.14 -77.64 -9.94
N LYS A 211 39.15 -76.78 -10.02
CA LYS A 211 40.48 -77.16 -10.51
C LYS A 211 41.15 -78.19 -9.61
N GLU A 212 41.07 -78.02 -8.29
CA GLU A 212 41.59 -78.99 -7.33
C GLU A 212 40.90 -80.37 -7.47
N LYS A 213 39.58 -80.39 -7.69
CA LYS A 213 38.84 -81.62 -7.98
C LYS A 213 39.30 -82.28 -9.27
N GLU A 214 39.50 -81.52 -10.35
CA GLU A 214 40.02 -82.04 -11.62
C GLU A 214 41.41 -82.66 -11.44
N ASP A 215 42.29 -81.97 -10.71
CA ASP A 215 43.65 -82.45 -10.38
C ASP A 215 43.59 -83.75 -9.56
N LEU A 216 42.72 -83.82 -8.55
CA LEU A 216 42.50 -85.03 -7.75
C LEU A 216 41.94 -86.17 -8.61
N GLN A 217 40.97 -85.89 -9.48
CA GLN A 217 40.38 -86.89 -10.36
C GLN A 217 41.42 -87.45 -11.35
N ALA A 218 42.30 -86.61 -11.89
CA ALA A 218 43.44 -87.05 -12.70
C ALA A 218 44.39 -87.94 -11.89
N ARG A 219 44.69 -87.56 -10.64
CA ARG A 219 45.52 -88.36 -9.74
C ARG A 219 44.89 -89.72 -9.41
N CYS A 220 43.58 -89.77 -9.16
CA CYS A 220 42.83 -91.02 -8.98
C CYS A 220 42.87 -91.90 -10.23
N LYS A 221 42.66 -91.35 -11.43
CA LYS A 221 42.78 -92.11 -12.69
C LYS A 221 44.18 -92.69 -12.86
N ASN A 222 45.23 -91.91 -12.57
CA ASN A 222 46.60 -92.40 -12.60
C ASN A 222 46.83 -93.54 -11.60
N LEU A 223 46.34 -93.40 -10.37
CA LEU A 223 46.38 -94.47 -9.36
C LEU A 223 45.66 -95.74 -9.82
N THR A 224 44.46 -95.61 -10.40
CA THR A 224 43.73 -96.73 -10.99
C THR A 224 44.54 -97.41 -12.09
N ASN A 225 45.17 -96.62 -12.98
CA ASN A 225 46.04 -97.14 -14.03
C ASN A 225 47.29 -97.83 -13.48
N SER A 226 47.97 -97.24 -12.48
CA SER A 226 49.09 -97.85 -11.79
C SER A 226 48.71 -99.16 -11.10
N THR A 227 47.52 -99.23 -10.50
CA THR A 227 46.98 -100.46 -9.87
C THR A 227 46.69 -101.53 -10.92
N ASN A 228 46.14 -101.14 -12.08
CA ASN A 228 45.90 -102.05 -13.20
C ASN A 228 47.21 -102.53 -13.84
N LEU A 229 48.26 -101.71 -13.87
CA LEU A 229 49.60 -102.11 -14.31
C LEU A 229 50.26 -103.09 -13.33
N LEU A 230 50.09 -102.91 -12.02
CA LEU A 230 50.52 -103.89 -11.02
C LEU A 230 49.80 -105.24 -11.21
N LYS A 231 48.48 -105.23 -11.47
CA LYS A 231 47.71 -106.44 -11.82
C LYS A 231 48.14 -107.10 -13.14
N MET A 232 48.76 -106.36 -14.07
CA MET A 232 49.32 -106.91 -15.31
C MET A 232 50.73 -107.48 -15.12
N ASN A 233 51.53 -106.92 -14.21
CA ASN A 233 52.88 -107.40 -13.92
C ASN A 233 52.87 -108.71 -13.10
N ASP A 234 51.79 -109.01 -12.39
CA ASP A 234 51.56 -110.29 -11.69
C ASP A 234 51.21 -111.47 -12.61
N LYS A 235 51.23 -111.32 -13.95
CA LYS A 235 50.93 -112.41 -14.92
C LYS A 235 52.13 -113.12 -15.54
N MET A 236 53.36 -112.81 -15.13
CA MET A 236 54.55 -113.60 -15.47
C MET A 236 55.15 -114.24 -14.22
N THR A 237 54.58 -115.37 -13.78
CA THR A 237 55.27 -116.56 -13.27
C THR A 237 54.23 -117.64 -12.93
N GLU A 238 54.62 -118.90 -13.15
CA GLU A 238 53.87 -120.16 -13.07
C GLU A 238 52.88 -120.36 -11.89
N LYS A 239 51.73 -120.99 -12.20
CA LYS A 239 50.91 -121.85 -11.31
C LYS A 239 51.70 -123.10 -10.87
N PRO A 240 51.33 -123.87 -9.81
CA PRO A 240 49.99 -124.00 -9.20
C PRO A 240 50.01 -123.92 -7.64
N THR A 241 48.94 -123.55 -6.94
CA THR A 241 47.85 -124.47 -6.53
C THR A 241 46.87 -123.64 -5.71
N GLU A 242 45.61 -123.52 -6.13
CA GLU A 242 44.55 -122.93 -5.29
C GLU A 242 43.66 -124.07 -4.75
N PRO A 243 43.41 -124.11 -3.42
CA PRO A 243 42.45 -125.05 -2.84
C PRO A 243 41.03 -124.68 -3.27
N ASN A 244 40.18 -125.68 -3.50
CA ASN A 244 38.82 -125.43 -3.94
C ASN A 244 38.03 -124.59 -2.91
N LEU A 245 37.06 -123.83 -3.41
CA LEU A 245 36.17 -122.95 -2.64
C LEU A 245 35.44 -123.70 -1.50
N SER A 246 35.26 -125.02 -1.62
CA SER A 246 34.66 -125.88 -0.59
C SER A 246 35.54 -126.01 0.67
N THR A 247 36.87 -126.01 0.53
CA THR A 247 37.82 -126.11 1.65
C THR A 247 37.92 -124.79 2.43
N TYR A 248 37.84 -123.65 1.73
CA TYR A 248 37.84 -122.33 2.37
C TYR A 248 36.55 -122.07 3.15
N LEU A 249 35.41 -122.44 2.56
CA LEU A 249 34.10 -122.34 3.22
C LEU A 249 33.96 -123.29 4.41
N SER A 250 34.50 -124.52 4.35
CA SER A 250 34.45 -125.44 5.50
C SER A 250 35.33 -124.96 6.66
N THR A 251 36.50 -124.39 6.36
CA THR A 251 37.42 -123.84 7.38
C THR A 251 36.85 -122.59 8.03
N LEU A 252 36.21 -121.70 7.26
CA LEU A 252 35.49 -120.54 7.81
C LEU A 252 34.28 -120.96 8.64
N CYS A 253 33.50 -121.97 8.20
CA CYS A 253 32.35 -122.47 8.94
C CYS A 253 32.77 -123.10 10.29
N PHE A 254 33.88 -123.83 10.32
CA PHE A 254 34.47 -124.35 11.55
C PHE A 254 34.96 -123.23 12.48
N LEU A 255 35.63 -122.20 11.95
CA LEU A 255 36.11 -121.04 12.73
C LEU A 255 34.97 -120.19 13.30
N ILE A 256 33.87 -120.03 12.55
CA ILE A 256 32.69 -119.29 13.00
C ILE A 256 31.96 -120.09 14.09
N SER A 257 31.81 -121.40 13.92
CA SER A 257 31.17 -122.28 14.91
C SER A 257 31.98 -122.35 16.22
N ALA A 258 33.30 -122.52 16.13
CA ALA A 258 34.20 -122.54 17.30
C ALA A 258 34.25 -121.19 18.04
N LYS A 259 34.11 -120.07 17.32
CA LYS A 259 34.00 -118.74 17.94
C LYS A 259 32.64 -118.51 18.60
N GLN A 260 31.56 -119.04 18.05
CA GLN A 260 30.23 -118.94 18.65
C GLN A 260 30.15 -119.71 19.98
N GLU A 261 30.80 -120.88 20.07
CA GLU A 261 30.93 -121.66 21.31
C GLU A 261 31.76 -120.93 22.39
N PHE A 262 32.82 -120.22 21.99
CA PHE A 262 33.62 -119.37 22.88
C PHE A 262 32.83 -118.17 23.43
N VAL A 263 32.02 -117.53 22.60
CA VAL A 263 31.19 -116.38 23.01
C VAL A 263 30.07 -116.82 23.95
N GLY A 264 29.44 -117.96 23.68
CA GLY A 264 28.45 -118.56 24.58
C GLY A 264 29.01 -118.91 25.97
N GLY A 265 30.30 -119.22 26.07
CA GLY A 265 30.98 -119.47 27.35
C GLY A 265 31.33 -118.22 28.18
N ILE A 266 31.26 -117.03 27.58
CA ILE A 266 31.62 -115.75 28.23
C ILE A 266 30.38 -114.94 28.64
N VAL A 267 29.22 -115.24 28.06
CA VAL A 267 27.98 -114.49 28.29
C VAL A 267 27.13 -115.18 29.36
N ASN A 268 26.82 -114.45 30.44
CA ASN A 268 26.08 -114.98 31.59
C ASN A 268 24.60 -115.29 31.25
N ASN A 269 24.03 -116.31 31.92
CA ASN A 269 22.65 -116.80 31.73
C ASN A 269 21.62 -115.66 31.72
N GLY A 270 21.10 -115.37 30.53
CA GLY A 270 20.05 -114.37 30.28
C GLY A 270 20.34 -113.38 29.16
N GLN A 271 21.49 -113.46 28.48
CA GLN A 271 21.81 -112.65 27.31
C GLN A 271 22.26 -113.54 26.14
N ASP A 272 21.60 -113.39 24.99
CA ASP A 272 21.98 -114.10 23.76
C ASP A 272 22.98 -113.24 22.97
N ALA A 273 24.18 -113.78 22.70
CA ALA A 273 25.22 -113.11 21.93
C ALA A 273 25.54 -113.89 20.66
N TRP A 274 25.36 -113.23 19.51
CA TRP A 274 25.52 -113.82 18.18
C TRP A 274 26.53 -113.00 17.38
N ILE A 275 27.55 -113.65 16.82
CA ILE A 275 28.52 -112.98 15.94
C ILE A 275 28.16 -113.27 14.49
N GLY A 276 27.96 -112.22 13.69
CA GLY A 276 27.73 -112.32 12.25
C GLY A 276 26.27 -112.17 11.78
N LEU A 277 25.40 -111.61 12.61
CA LEU A 277 24.05 -111.19 12.19
C LEU A 277 24.05 -109.68 11.87
N THR A 278 23.25 -109.30 10.87
CA THR A 278 23.00 -107.90 10.52
C THR A 278 21.50 -107.66 10.44
N ASP A 279 21.04 -106.53 10.95
CA ASP A 279 19.67 -106.02 10.81
C ASP A 279 19.60 -104.83 9.83
N SER A 280 20.67 -104.61 9.05
CA SER A 280 20.84 -103.47 8.14
C SER A 280 19.75 -103.30 7.09
N LEU A 281 18.96 -104.35 6.84
CA LEU A 281 17.82 -104.32 5.92
C LEU A 281 16.52 -103.93 6.62
N THR A 282 16.31 -104.35 7.87
CA THR A 282 15.12 -104.03 8.67
C THR A 282 15.49 -104.17 10.15
N GLU A 283 15.53 -103.04 10.84
CA GLU A 283 15.88 -102.98 12.27
C GLU A 283 14.93 -103.88 13.08
N GLY A 284 15.50 -104.80 13.86
CA GLY A 284 14.77 -105.80 14.64
C GLY A 284 14.52 -107.16 13.96
N VAL A 285 14.88 -107.35 12.68
CA VAL A 285 14.86 -108.66 12.00
C VAL A 285 16.28 -109.11 11.69
N TRP A 286 16.76 -110.09 12.45
CA TRP A 286 18.13 -110.58 12.33
C TRP A 286 18.27 -111.62 11.22
N MET A 287 19.23 -111.41 10.32
CA MET A 287 19.59 -112.34 9.26
C MET A 287 21.10 -112.56 9.22
N TRP A 288 21.54 -113.69 8.68
CA TRP A 288 22.95 -113.92 8.38
C TRP A 288 23.41 -112.97 7.27
N VAL A 289 24.71 -112.64 7.25
CA VAL A 289 25.31 -111.74 6.24
C VAL A 289 25.13 -112.24 4.80
N ASP A 290 24.82 -113.53 4.61
CA ASP A 290 24.51 -114.14 3.31
C ASP A 290 23.02 -114.06 2.91
N GLY A 291 22.16 -113.47 3.76
CA GLY A 291 20.73 -113.29 3.52
C GLY A 291 19.85 -114.47 3.94
N THR A 292 20.39 -115.51 4.57
CA THR A 292 19.58 -116.62 5.10
C THR A 292 18.90 -116.25 6.42
N PRO A 293 17.62 -116.63 6.62
CA PRO A 293 16.87 -116.30 7.83
C PRO A 293 17.37 -117.13 9.03
N VAL A 294 17.47 -116.49 10.19
CA VAL A 294 17.81 -117.17 11.44
C VAL A 294 16.60 -118.01 11.88
N ASN A 295 16.79 -119.32 12.04
CA ASN A 295 15.71 -120.21 12.49
C ASN A 295 15.61 -120.11 14.03
N PRO A 296 14.48 -119.67 14.60
CA PRO A 296 14.33 -119.58 16.05
C PRO A 296 14.19 -120.99 16.64
N MET A 297 15.13 -121.38 17.50
CA MET A 297 14.97 -122.46 18.48
C MET A 297 14.55 -121.85 19.81
#